data_AF-R5ZUE9-F1
#
_entry.id   AF-R5ZUE9-F1
#
_cell.length_a   1.000
_cell.length_b   1.000
_cell.length_c   1.000
_cell.angle_alpha   90.00
_cell.angle_beta   90.00
_cell.angle_gamma   90.00
#
_symmetry.space_group_name_H-M   'P 1'
#
loop_
_entity.id
_entity.type
_entity.pdbx_description
1 polymer ?
#
loop_
_entity_poly.entity_id
_entity_poly.type
_entity_poly.pdbx_seq_one_letter_code
_entity_poly.pdbx_strand_id
1 'polypeptide(L)'
;MLNFALEFNALHDGSVRYAGLSLFDTTETGGYTGNTLAPQAALERVLARQFDGLDILKEICSAVLSQRIAARYEGPLGVDMMLVKTAQGIMLHPCIEVNLRRTMGYVALDVARAEYDLPSALRPLFG
;
A
#
# COMPACT_ATOMS: atom_id res chain seq x y z
N MET A 1 -16.03 -0.80 -0.47
CA MET A 1 -14.87 -0.18 -1.11
C MET A 1 -13.64 -0.88 -0.57
N LEU A 2 -12.57 -1.01 -1.35
CA LEU A 2 -11.33 -1.61 -0.87
C LEU A 2 -10.28 -0.50 -0.84
N ASN A 3 -9.77 -0.15 0.34
CA ASN A 3 -8.68 0.81 0.45
C ASN A 3 -7.35 0.07 0.42
N PHE A 4 -6.40 0.62 -0.33
CA PHE A 4 -5.07 0.07 -0.43
C PHE A 4 -4.06 1.18 -0.69
N ALA A 5 -2.80 0.94 -0.33
CA ALA A 5 -1.72 1.81 -0.73
C ALA A 5 -0.62 1.03 -1.43
N LEU A 6 0.02 1.71 -2.38
CA LEU A 6 1.30 1.28 -2.92
C LEU A 6 2.41 2.02 -2.17
N GLU A 7 3.27 1.26 -1.51
CA GLU A 7 4.41 1.78 -0.76
C GLU A 7 5.64 1.84 -1.68
N PHE A 8 6.44 2.89 -1.57
CA PHE A 8 7.64 3.13 -2.37
C PHE A 8 8.77 3.76 -1.56
N ASN A 9 10.01 3.56 -2.00
CA ASN A 9 11.18 4.30 -1.51
C ASN A 9 11.67 5.27 -2.59
N ALA A 10 11.72 6.56 -2.26
CA ALA A 10 12.45 7.56 -3.03
C ALA A 10 13.93 7.49 -2.65
N LEU A 11 14.80 7.36 -3.64
CA LEU A 11 16.23 7.16 -3.47
C LEU A 11 17.02 8.43 -3.81
N HIS A 12 18.27 8.46 -3.36
CA HIS A 12 19.20 9.56 -3.60
C HIS A 12 19.43 9.86 -5.09
N ASP A 13 19.37 8.84 -5.96
CA ASP A 13 19.50 8.98 -7.41
C ASP A 13 18.25 9.58 -8.09
N GLY A 14 17.23 9.94 -7.31
CA GLY A 14 15.95 10.48 -7.78
C GLY A 14 14.95 9.41 -8.25
N SER A 15 15.33 8.13 -8.27
CA SER A 15 14.42 7.04 -8.61
C SER A 15 13.49 6.70 -7.45
N VAL A 16 12.25 6.32 -7.76
CA VAL A 16 11.25 5.86 -6.79
C VAL A 16 10.92 4.40 -7.06
N ARG A 17 11.21 3.52 -6.11
CA ARG A 17 11.09 2.06 -6.26
C ARG A 17 9.98 1.50 -5.39
N TYR A 18 9.15 0.65 -5.97
CA TYR A 18 8.07 -0.04 -5.26
C TYR A 18 8.61 -0.89 -4.10
N ALA A 19 7.93 -0.83 -2.96
CA ALA A 19 8.30 -1.49 -1.72
C ALA A 19 7.28 -2.55 -1.27
N GLY A 20 5.99 -2.36 -1.58
CA GLY A 20 4.95 -3.34 -1.26
C GLY A 20 3.53 -2.80 -1.34
N LEU A 21 2.56 -3.70 -1.26
CA LEU A 21 1.13 -3.43 -1.21
C LEU A 21 0.67 -3.49 0.25
N SER A 22 -0.14 -2.52 0.65
CA SER A 22 -0.82 -2.51 1.93
C SER A 22 -2.34 -2.41 1.70
N LEU A 23 -3.13 -3.25 2.36
CA LEU A 23 -4.59 -3.13 2.42
C LEU A 23 -4.97 -2.57 3.79
N PHE A 24 -5.88 -1.62 3.85
CA PHE A 24 -6.25 -0.97 5.10
C PHE A 24 -7.74 -0.66 5.20
N ASP A 25 -8.21 -0.58 6.44
CA ASP A 25 -9.58 -0.22 6.77
C ASP A 25 -9.65 1.20 7.30
N THR A 26 -10.83 1.80 7.10
CA THR A 26 -11.15 3.13 7.59
C THR A 26 -12.53 3.12 8.24
N THR A 27 -12.77 4.06 9.16
CA THR A 27 -14.12 4.35 9.66
C THR A 27 -14.99 4.94 8.55
N GLU A 28 -16.30 5.06 8.80
CA GLU A 28 -17.24 5.75 7.90
C GLU A 28 -16.86 7.22 7.65
N THR A 29 -16.17 7.85 8.61
CA THR A 29 -15.64 9.22 8.51
C THR A 29 -14.25 9.31 7.88
N GLY A 30 -13.69 8.19 7.41
CA GLY A 30 -12.39 8.13 6.72
C GLY A 30 -11.17 8.02 7.63
N GLY A 31 -11.35 7.83 8.94
CA GLY A 31 -10.23 7.63 9.87
C GLY A 31 -9.62 6.24 9.73
N TYR A 32 -8.30 6.14 9.62
CA TYR A 32 -7.58 4.86 9.58
C TYR A 32 -7.87 3.99 10.82
N THR A 33 -8.17 2.69 10.62
CA THR A 33 -8.42 1.74 11.72
C THR A 33 -7.40 0.62 11.80
N GLY A 34 -6.79 0.20 10.69
CA GLY A 34 -5.82 -0.89 10.69
C GLY A 34 -5.39 -1.33 9.30
N ASN A 35 -4.33 -2.13 9.24
CA ASN A 35 -3.84 -2.77 8.01
C ASN A 35 -4.07 -4.29 8.09
N THR A 36 -4.40 -4.90 6.96
CA THR A 36 -4.38 -6.37 6.84
C THR A 36 -2.94 -6.87 6.86
N LEU A 37 -2.64 -7.80 7.76
CA LEU A 37 -1.34 -8.46 7.85
C LEU A 37 -1.39 -9.79 7.11
N ALA A 38 -0.75 -9.85 5.94
CA ALA A 38 -0.65 -11.07 5.16
C ALA A 38 0.57 -11.04 4.22
N PRO A 39 1.02 -12.19 3.71
CA PRO A 39 2.02 -12.24 2.65
C PRO A 39 1.57 -11.43 1.43
N GLN A 40 2.52 -10.80 0.74
CA GLN A 40 2.24 -9.94 -0.43
C GLN A 40 1.39 -10.67 -1.49
N ALA A 41 1.74 -11.91 -1.81
CA ALA A 41 0.98 -12.72 -2.76
C ALA A 41 -0.48 -12.98 -2.33
N ALA A 42 -0.81 -12.91 -1.03
CA ALA A 42 -2.18 -12.99 -0.56
C ALA A 42 -2.94 -11.66 -0.75
N LEU A 43 -2.30 -10.54 -0.43
CA LEU A 43 -2.88 -9.21 -0.64
C LEU A 43 -3.10 -8.91 -2.14
N GLU A 44 -2.13 -9.24 -2.98
CA GLU A 44 -2.22 -9.08 -4.43
C GLU A 44 -3.35 -9.94 -5.01
N ARG A 45 -3.54 -11.18 -4.52
CA ARG A 45 -4.69 -12.03 -4.90
C ARG A 45 -6.03 -11.45 -4.49
N VAL A 46 -6.12 -10.74 -3.36
CA VAL A 46 -7.36 -10.05 -2.95
C VAL A 46 -7.68 -8.92 -3.93
N LEU A 47 -6.66 -8.13 -4.31
CA LEU A 47 -6.84 -7.03 -5.26
C LEU A 47 -7.18 -7.53 -6.66
N ALA A 48 -6.49 -8.57 -7.15
CA ALA A 48 -6.69 -9.17 -8.47
C ALA A 48 -8.10 -9.73 -8.70
N ARG A 49 -8.86 -10.04 -7.64
CA ARG A 49 -10.28 -10.44 -7.79
C ARG A 49 -11.17 -9.31 -8.31
N GLN A 50 -10.71 -8.07 -8.23
CA GLN A 50 -11.48 -6.86 -8.52
C GLN A 50 -10.76 -5.91 -9.49
N PHE A 51 -9.44 -6.04 -9.64
CA PHE A 51 -8.61 -5.15 -10.44
C PHE A 51 -7.31 -5.84 -10.91
N ASP A 52 -7.16 -5.99 -12.22
CA ASP A 52 -6.01 -6.68 -12.85
C ASP A 52 -4.85 -5.75 -13.23
N GLY A 53 -4.99 -4.43 -13.00
CA GLY A 53 -4.03 -3.42 -13.46
C GLY A 53 -2.89 -3.12 -12.47
N LEU A 54 -2.65 -3.96 -11.47
CA LEU A 54 -1.73 -3.66 -10.37
C LEU A 54 -0.29 -3.41 -10.85
N ASP A 55 0.25 -4.23 -11.76
CA ASP A 55 1.64 -4.09 -12.19
C ASP A 55 1.88 -2.82 -13.01
N ILE A 56 0.97 -2.52 -13.93
CA ILE A 56 0.99 -1.26 -14.69
C ILE A 56 0.87 -0.06 -13.73
N LEU A 57 0.04 -0.16 -12.69
CA LEU A 57 -0.13 0.89 -11.70
C LEU A 57 1.16 1.14 -10.91
N LYS A 58 1.87 0.09 -10.49
CA LYS A 58 3.19 0.19 -9.83
C LYS A 58 4.17 0.95 -10.73
N GLU A 59 4.26 0.59 -12.01
CA GLU A 59 5.15 1.23 -12.99
C GLU A 59 4.82 2.72 -13.22
N ILE A 60 3.55 3.03 -13.45
CA ILE A 60 3.09 4.42 -13.64
C ILE A 60 3.39 5.27 -12.40
N CYS A 61 3.07 4.76 -11.20
CA CYS A 61 3.35 5.47 -9.97
C CYS A 61 4.85 5.70 -9.78
N SER A 62 5.70 4.69 -9.96
CA SER A 62 7.16 4.84 -9.89
C SER A 62 7.68 5.91 -10.86
N ALA A 63 7.21 5.92 -12.11
CA ALA A 63 7.63 6.90 -13.11
C ALA A 63 7.19 8.32 -12.75
N VAL A 64 5.91 8.50 -12.39
CA VAL A 64 5.34 9.80 -12.03
C VAL A 64 6.01 10.34 -10.76
N LEU A 65 6.18 9.52 -9.73
CA LEU A 65 6.79 9.94 -8.47
C LEU A 65 8.27 10.31 -8.67
N SER A 66 9.02 9.55 -9.48
CA SER A 66 10.42 9.89 -9.81
C SER A 66 10.53 11.27 -10.48
N GLN A 67 9.60 11.61 -11.38
CA GLN A 67 9.57 12.91 -12.04
C GLN A 67 9.11 14.05 -11.13
N ARG A 68 8.11 13.80 -10.27
CA ARG A 68 7.46 14.83 -9.45
C ARG A 68 8.26 15.15 -8.19
N ILE A 69 8.85 14.13 -7.57
CA ILE A 69 9.61 14.27 -6.32
C ILE A 69 11.07 14.60 -6.63
N ALA A 70 11.66 14.04 -7.70
CA ALA A 70 12.94 14.42 -8.31
C ALA A 70 14.00 14.90 -7.29
N ALA A 71 14.39 14.00 -6.37
CA ALA A 71 15.41 14.22 -5.33
C ALA A 71 15.10 15.32 -4.28
N ARG A 72 13.88 15.87 -4.23
CA ARG A 72 13.42 16.77 -3.15
C ARG A 72 13.08 16.03 -1.86
N TYR A 73 12.90 14.72 -1.95
CA TYR A 73 12.62 13.84 -0.83
C TYR A 73 13.35 12.51 -1.06
N GLU A 74 13.98 12.02 -0.01
CA GLU A 74 14.63 10.71 0.06
C GLU A 74 14.03 9.98 1.28
N GLY A 75 13.52 8.77 1.07
CA GLY A 75 12.86 8.00 2.11
C GLY A 75 11.59 7.28 1.66
N PRO A 76 10.92 6.60 2.61
CA PRO A 76 9.69 5.85 2.35
C PRO A 76 8.50 6.77 2.12
N LEU A 77 7.59 6.37 1.23
CA LEU A 77 6.33 7.03 0.96
C LEU A 77 5.24 6.02 0.58
N GLY A 78 3.98 6.43 0.73
CA GLY A 78 2.82 5.65 0.31
C GLY A 78 1.87 6.48 -0.57
N VAL A 79 1.21 5.82 -1.52
CA VAL A 79 0.14 6.40 -2.34
C VAL A 79 -1.16 5.69 -2.00
N ASP A 80 -2.08 6.40 -1.35
CA ASP A 80 -3.35 5.84 -0.89
C ASP A 80 -4.37 5.83 -2.05
N MET A 81 -5.07 4.72 -2.21
CA MET A 81 -5.95 4.41 -3.33
C MET A 81 -7.20 3.67 -2.86
N MET A 82 -8.22 3.67 -3.71
CA MET A 82 -9.45 2.91 -3.45
C MET A 82 -9.96 2.21 -4.70
N LEU A 83 -10.49 1.00 -4.53
CA LEU A 83 -11.46 0.44 -5.47
C LEU A 83 -12.89 0.80 -5.02
N VAL A 84 -13.58 1.55 -5.87
CA VAL A 84 -14.93 2.05 -5.63
C VAL A 84 -15.93 1.33 -6.52
N LYS A 85 -17.13 1.07 -5.99
CA LYS A 85 -18.25 0.55 -6.79
C LYS A 85 -18.98 1.73 -7.43
N THR A 86 -19.12 1.69 -8.74
CA THR A 86 -19.84 2.68 -9.55
C THR A 86 -20.98 2.01 -10.30
N ALA A 87 -21.80 2.79 -11.02
CA ALA A 87 -22.84 2.24 -11.88
C ALA A 87 -22.26 1.40 -13.04
N GLN A 88 -21.00 1.63 -13.40
CA GLN A 88 -20.27 0.96 -14.48
C GLN A 88 -19.45 -0.25 -13.97
N GLY A 89 -19.52 -0.56 -12.68
CA GLY A 89 -18.76 -1.64 -12.04
C GLY A 89 -17.69 -1.11 -11.08
N ILE A 90 -16.69 -1.94 -10.81
CA ILE A 90 -15.59 -1.58 -9.92
C ILE A 90 -14.60 -0.70 -10.68
N MET A 91 -14.25 0.45 -10.12
CA MET A 91 -13.30 1.40 -10.70
C MET A 91 -12.20 1.75 -9.70
N LEU A 92 -11.01 2.04 -10.21
CA LEU A 92 -9.89 2.55 -9.44
C LEU A 92 -10.03 4.06 -9.20
N HIS A 93 -9.92 4.49 -7.96
CA HIS A 93 -9.61 5.85 -7.55
C HIS A 93 -8.10 5.94 -7.25
N PRO A 94 -7.27 6.40 -8.21
CA PRO A 94 -5.84 6.04 -8.29
C PRO A 94 -4.90 6.81 -7.35
N CYS A 95 -5.35 7.90 -6.73
CA CYS A 95 -4.53 8.68 -5.80
C CYS A 95 -5.43 9.59 -4.95
N ILE A 96 -5.62 9.24 -3.69
CA ILE A 96 -6.37 10.04 -2.71
C ILE A 96 -5.39 10.99 -2.02
N GLU A 97 -4.27 10.43 -1.54
CA GLU A 97 -3.23 11.14 -0.83
C GLU A 97 -1.86 10.52 -1.16
N VAL A 98 -0.82 11.35 -1.17
CA VAL A 98 0.57 10.89 -1.19
C VAL A 98 1.21 11.24 0.14
N ASN A 99 1.63 10.22 0.88
CA ASN A 99 2.21 10.34 2.21
C ASN A 99 3.74 10.25 2.13
N LEU A 100 4.45 11.37 2.20
CA LEU A 100 5.93 11.43 2.18
C LEU A 100 6.57 11.13 3.54
N ARG A 101 6.32 9.92 4.05
CA ARG A 101 6.81 9.41 5.33
C ARG A 101 6.68 7.89 5.36
N ARG A 102 7.28 7.27 6.36
CA ARG A 102 7.00 5.87 6.68
C ARG A 102 5.55 5.73 7.14
N THR A 103 4.75 4.94 6.41
CA THR A 103 3.32 4.72 6.67
C THR A 103 3.08 3.53 7.59
N MET A 104 1.83 3.35 8.04
CA MET A 104 1.42 2.10 8.70
C MET A 104 1.49 0.89 7.76
N GLY A 105 1.40 1.11 6.45
CA GLY A 105 1.65 0.08 5.45
C GLY A 105 3.07 -0.48 5.52
N TYR A 106 4.08 0.34 5.75
CA TYR A 106 5.45 -0.15 6.01
C TYR A 106 5.55 -1.00 7.27
N VAL A 107 4.83 -0.65 8.34
CA VAL A 107 4.77 -1.47 9.56
C VAL A 107 4.15 -2.83 9.23
N ALA A 108 3.05 -2.85 8.49
CA ALA A 108 2.40 -4.08 8.06
C ALA A 108 3.31 -4.96 7.17
N LEU A 109 4.05 -4.34 6.23
CA LEU A 109 5.03 -5.03 5.40
C LEU A 109 6.12 -5.69 6.24
N ASP A 110 6.71 -4.94 7.18
CA ASP A 110 7.80 -5.45 8.01
C ASP A 110 7.31 -6.53 8.97
N VAL A 111 6.10 -6.37 9.52
CA VAL A 111 5.49 -7.39 10.38
C VAL A 111 5.19 -8.68 9.61
N ALA A 112 4.70 -8.57 8.38
CA ALA A 112 4.42 -9.73 7.53
C ALA A 112 5.68 -10.42 6.99
N ARG A 113 6.81 -9.70 6.90
CA ARG A 113 8.11 -10.24 6.49
C ARG A 113 8.89 -10.85 7.64
N ALA A 114 8.67 -10.35 8.85
CA ALA A 114 9.31 -10.87 10.03
C ALA A 114 8.76 -12.27 10.33
N GLU A 115 9.64 -13.26 10.28
CA GLU A 115 9.45 -14.50 11.05
C GLU A 115 9.61 -14.15 12.53
N TYR A 116 8.59 -13.53 13.12
CA TYR A 116 8.58 -13.34 14.55
C TYR A 116 8.43 -14.70 15.21
N ASP A 117 9.35 -15.02 16.12
CA ASP A 117 9.03 -15.92 17.22
C ASP A 117 8.11 -15.16 18.17
N LEU A 118 6.87 -14.90 17.74
CA LEU A 118 5.89 -14.19 18.53
C LEU A 118 5.74 -14.93 19.86
N PRO A 119 5.87 -14.22 21.00
CA PRO A 119 5.46 -14.78 22.28
C PRO A 119 4.09 -15.41 22.13
N SER A 120 3.89 -16.61 22.69
CA SER A 120 2.66 -17.37 22.53
C SER A 120 1.39 -16.55 22.85
N ALA A 121 1.50 -15.58 23.75
CA ALA A 121 0.44 -14.63 24.11
C ALA A 121 0.00 -13.68 22.99
N LEU A 122 0.86 -13.39 22.00
CA LEU A 122 0.55 -12.49 20.88
C LEU A 122 0.06 -13.22 19.64
N ARG A 123 0.33 -14.54 19.52
CA ARG A 123 -0.07 -15.35 18.35
C ARG A 123 -1.57 -15.29 18.01
N PRO A 124 -2.52 -15.25 18.98
CA PRO A 124 -3.95 -15.16 18.66
C PRO A 124 -4.40 -13.85 18.00
N LEU A 125 -3.57 -12.79 18.06
CA LEU A 125 -3.89 -11.50 17.45
C LEU A 125 -3.57 -11.46 15.94
N PHE A 126 -2.85 -12.47 15.45
CA PHE A 126 -2.29 -12.49 14.10
C PHE A 126 -2.57 -13.80 13.33
N GLY A 127 -3.47 -14.65 13.84
CA GLY A 127 -3.85 -15.96 13.28
C GLY A 127 -5.32 -16.06 12.92
#